data_AF-A0A840U751-F1
#
_entry.id   AF-A0A840U751-F1
#
_cell.length_a   1.000
_cell.length_b   1.000
_cell.length_c   1.000
_cell.angle_alpha   90.00
_cell.angle_beta   90.00
_cell.angle_gamma   90.00
#
_symmetry.space_group_name_H-M   'P 1'
#
loop_
_entity.id
_entity.type
_entity.pdbx_description
1 polymer ?
#
loop_
_entity_poly.entity_id
_entity_poly.type
_entity_poly.pdbx_seq_one_letter_code
_entity_poly.pdbx_strand_id
1 'polypeptide(L)'
;MITYSGFVFFYTAYMPAGIVAVYGNDDQAEERYFADLYGAHTHEPVARPAASVPEIISHGQETWGPESQIRSVFIQHDAGEVPRVEIGRVRGERVRWFAGHTLGYNADSGEPLKPAPDQSMTVKTHQVLLALHEGRFAEPWLRWLYFLSGLMGAGMIGTGLVLWTVKRRRTHRVTGYRFGLRLVEALNAATIAGLPTGIAAYFWANRLLPVEMAERANWEANVLFLIWGEALIYAFFRHTRKAWVELLWLASAAYALLPLINAMTTDKHLGVTLPAGDWALVGFDLTMLVLGLAFAYMAIKVKRIWLGSAAQELDDNPRALAGGSE
;
A
#
# COMPACT_ATOMS: atom_id res chain seq x y z
N MET A 1 0.07 -15.50 -5.60
CA MET A 1 1.30 -14.68 -5.71
C MET A 1 1.47 -13.73 -4.53
N ILE A 2 0.52 -12.82 -4.26
CA ILE A 2 0.66 -11.79 -3.20
C ILE A 2 0.90 -12.37 -1.79
N THR A 3 0.17 -13.41 -1.38
CA THR A 3 0.34 -14.04 -0.05
C THR A 3 1.73 -14.67 0.14
N TYR A 4 2.20 -15.43 -0.85
CA TYR A 4 3.53 -16.06 -0.81
C TYR A 4 4.66 -15.03 -0.88
N SER A 5 4.51 -13.99 -1.71
CA SER A 5 5.51 -12.92 -1.78
C SER A 5 5.52 -12.06 -0.51
N GLY A 6 4.39 -11.85 0.17
CA GLY A 6 4.36 -11.22 1.49
C GLY A 6 5.19 -12.00 2.52
N PHE A 7 5.14 -13.33 2.50
CA PHE A 7 6.03 -14.15 3.32
C PHE A 7 7.51 -13.97 2.97
N VAL A 8 7.83 -13.81 1.68
CA VAL A 8 9.20 -13.53 1.22
C VAL A 8 9.67 -12.13 1.66
N PHE A 9 8.79 -11.13 1.71
CA PHE A 9 9.11 -9.79 2.22
C PHE A 9 9.44 -9.78 3.71
N PHE A 10 8.67 -10.52 4.50
CA PHE A 10 8.74 -10.50 5.96
C PHE A 10 9.23 -11.85 6.51
N TYR A 11 10.18 -12.48 5.82
CA TYR A 11 10.63 -13.83 6.17
C TYR A 11 11.28 -13.87 7.56
N THR A 12 11.96 -12.80 7.98
CA THR A 12 12.56 -12.68 9.31
C THR A 12 11.49 -12.60 10.41
N ALA A 13 10.37 -11.91 10.14
CA ALA A 13 9.24 -11.83 11.06
C ALA A 13 8.44 -13.14 11.16
N TYR A 14 8.27 -13.87 10.05
CA TYR A 14 7.47 -15.11 10.04
C TYR A 14 8.27 -16.37 10.40
N MET A 15 9.58 -16.38 10.16
CA MET A 15 10.46 -17.52 10.47
C MET A 15 11.70 -17.09 11.25
N PRO A 16 11.54 -16.50 12.45
CA PRO A 16 12.67 -16.05 13.25
C PRO A 16 13.48 -17.21 13.82
N ALA A 17 12.92 -18.42 13.90
CA ALA A 17 13.53 -19.56 14.58
C ALA A 17 14.96 -19.87 14.10
N GLY A 18 15.24 -19.75 12.80
CA GLY A 18 16.58 -19.96 12.25
C GLY A 18 17.57 -18.88 12.69
N ILE A 19 17.13 -17.61 12.70
CA ILE A 19 17.93 -16.48 13.20
C ILE A 19 18.16 -16.67 14.69
N VAL A 20 17.11 -16.96 15.46
CA VAL A 20 17.19 -17.14 16.91
C VAL A 20 18.10 -18.30 17.33
N ALA A 21 18.05 -19.42 16.61
CA ALA A 21 18.86 -20.58 16.91
C ALA A 21 20.37 -20.35 16.69
N VAL A 22 20.75 -19.49 15.75
CA VAL A 22 22.15 -19.26 15.36
C VAL A 22 22.70 -17.96 15.97
N TYR A 23 21.90 -16.90 16.03
CA TYR A 23 22.30 -15.55 16.43
C TYR A 23 21.79 -15.13 17.81
N GLY A 24 20.89 -15.90 18.43
CA GLY A 24 20.34 -15.62 19.76
C GLY A 24 18.97 -14.93 19.73
N ASN A 25 18.38 -14.69 20.90
CA ASN A 25 17.03 -14.13 21.07
C ASN A 25 17.04 -12.70 21.65
N ASP A 26 18.09 -11.93 21.40
CA ASP A 26 18.16 -10.52 21.80
C ASP A 26 17.80 -9.60 20.62
N ASP A 27 17.58 -8.32 20.92
CA ASP A 27 17.18 -7.31 19.94
C ASP A 27 18.23 -7.09 18.83
N GLN A 28 19.47 -7.56 19.01
CA GLN A 28 20.57 -7.44 18.05
C GLN A 28 20.80 -8.72 17.21
N ALA A 29 20.00 -9.77 17.39
CA ALA A 29 20.15 -11.01 16.66
C ALA A 29 19.93 -10.84 15.15
N GLU A 30 18.93 -10.04 14.76
CA GLU A 30 18.63 -9.74 13.36
C GLU A 30 19.72 -8.86 12.72
N GLU A 31 20.28 -7.90 13.47
CA GLU A 31 21.38 -7.06 13.01
C GLU A 31 22.65 -7.88 12.76
N ARG A 32 23.00 -8.81 13.66
CA ARG A 32 24.12 -9.75 13.46
C ARG A 32 23.90 -10.68 12.27
N TYR A 33 22.68 -11.17 12.08
CA TYR A 33 22.33 -11.98 10.91
C TYR A 33 22.54 -11.22 9.60
N PHE A 34 22.08 -9.97 9.53
CA PHE A 34 22.27 -9.15 8.33
C PHE A 34 23.72 -8.70 8.14
N ALA A 35 24.45 -8.47 9.21
CA ALA A 35 25.88 -8.19 9.17
C ALA A 35 26.69 -9.37 8.61
N ASP A 36 26.33 -10.62 8.94
CA ASP A 36 26.95 -11.81 8.35
C ASP A 36 26.50 -12.04 6.90
N LEU A 37 25.21 -11.79 6.60
CA LEU A 37 24.65 -11.98 5.26
C LEU A 37 25.16 -10.97 4.22
N TYR A 38 25.30 -9.70 4.61
CA TYR A 38 25.64 -8.60 3.70
C TYR A 38 27.02 -8.00 3.95
N GLY A 39 27.67 -8.34 5.06
CA GLY A 39 28.89 -7.68 5.53
C GLY A 39 28.57 -6.54 6.51
N ALA A 40 29.34 -6.47 7.60
CA ALA A 40 29.25 -5.37 8.54
C ALA A 40 29.94 -4.11 7.96
N HIS A 41 29.15 -3.18 7.43
CA HIS A 41 29.66 -1.89 6.97
C HIS A 41 29.62 -0.88 8.13
N THR A 42 30.75 -0.73 8.83
CA THR A 42 30.91 0.35 9.80
C THR A 42 31.20 1.62 9.01
N HIS A 43 30.28 2.58 9.02
CA HIS A 43 30.45 3.81 8.26
C HIS A 43 31.36 4.79 9.02
N GLU A 44 32.34 5.34 8.33
CA GLU A 44 33.24 6.37 8.83
C GLU A 44 32.85 7.76 8.31
N PRO A 45 33.28 8.84 8.98
CA PRO A 45 33.06 10.20 8.49
C PRO A 45 33.57 10.38 7.05
N VAL A 46 32.71 10.90 6.20
CA VAL A 46 33.01 11.18 4.80
C VAL A 46 33.48 12.63 4.67
N ALA A 47 34.68 12.84 4.13
CA ALA A 47 35.15 14.16 3.72
C ALA A 47 34.66 14.53 2.32
N ARG A 48 34.80 15.79 1.93
CA ARG A 48 34.50 16.23 0.56
C ARG A 48 35.40 15.45 -0.42
N PRO A 49 34.83 14.78 -1.45
CA PRO A 49 35.63 14.09 -2.47
C PRO A 49 36.64 15.03 -3.12
N ALA A 50 37.87 14.57 -3.30
CA ALA A 50 38.87 15.28 -4.10
C ALA A 50 38.60 15.14 -5.60
N ALA A 51 37.98 14.02 -6.01
CA ALA A 51 37.54 13.77 -7.36
C ALA A 51 36.35 14.66 -7.77
N SER A 52 36.31 15.02 -9.05
CA SER A 52 35.22 15.81 -9.63
C SER A 52 33.95 14.97 -9.77
N VAL A 53 33.01 15.15 -8.83
CA VAL A 53 31.69 14.50 -8.88
C VAL A 53 30.95 14.74 -10.21
N PRO A 54 30.97 15.95 -10.81
CA PRO A 54 30.39 16.17 -12.14
C PRO A 54 31.01 15.29 -13.23
N GLU A 55 32.32 15.08 -13.22
CA GLU A 55 32.99 14.20 -14.19
C GLU A 55 32.62 12.74 -13.98
N ILE A 56 32.52 12.30 -12.72
CA ILE A 56 32.03 10.95 -12.37
C ILE A 56 30.61 10.72 -12.90
N ILE A 57 29.73 11.72 -12.75
CA ILE A 57 28.36 11.70 -13.29
C ILE A 57 28.38 11.57 -14.81
N SER A 58 29.17 12.41 -15.51
CA SER A 58 29.31 12.35 -16.97
C SER A 58 29.81 10.99 -17.45
N HIS A 59 30.88 10.48 -16.83
CA HIS A 59 31.46 9.18 -17.19
C HIS A 59 30.50 8.01 -16.90
N GLY A 60 29.76 8.08 -15.79
CA GLY A 60 28.70 7.13 -15.48
C GLY A 60 27.56 7.12 -16.50
N GLN A 61 27.16 8.30 -16.96
CA GLN A 61 26.13 8.46 -17.98
C GLN A 61 26.58 7.93 -19.35
N GLU A 62 27.84 8.14 -19.72
CA GLU A 62 28.44 7.52 -20.91
C GLU A 62 28.46 5.99 -20.80
N THR A 63 28.83 5.45 -19.63
CA THR A 63 28.89 4.00 -19.38
C THR A 63 27.52 3.34 -19.51
N TRP A 64 26.46 3.99 -19.05
CA TRP A 64 25.09 3.48 -19.16
C TRP A 64 24.37 3.84 -20.47
N GLY A 65 25.00 4.66 -21.31
CA GLY A 65 24.45 5.15 -22.56
C GLY A 65 23.64 6.46 -22.40
N PRO A 66 23.51 7.24 -23.49
CA PRO A 66 23.01 8.62 -23.46
C PRO A 66 21.56 8.78 -22.98
N GLU A 67 20.74 7.73 -23.08
CA GLU A 67 19.34 7.74 -22.61
C GLU A 67 19.20 7.47 -21.11
N SER A 68 20.27 7.01 -20.43
CA SER A 68 20.23 6.68 -19.02
C SER A 68 20.31 7.95 -18.15
N GLN A 69 19.32 8.14 -17.29
CA GLN A 69 19.30 9.25 -16.33
C GLN A 69 19.88 8.82 -14.98
N ILE A 70 20.63 9.71 -14.33
CA ILE A 70 21.13 9.50 -12.97
C ILE A 70 20.05 9.87 -11.97
N ARG A 71 19.77 8.97 -11.03
CA ARG A 71 18.75 9.11 -9.98
C ARG A 71 19.34 9.58 -8.67
N SER A 72 20.54 9.12 -8.33
CA SER A 72 21.12 9.33 -7.01
C SER A 72 22.64 9.36 -7.08
N VAL A 73 23.24 10.13 -6.18
CA VAL A 73 24.67 10.15 -5.92
C VAL A 73 24.83 10.02 -4.41
N PHE A 74 25.55 8.99 -3.98
CA PHE A 74 25.90 8.75 -2.59
C PHE A 74 27.41 8.85 -2.44
N ILE A 75 27.86 9.39 -1.32
CA ILE A 75 29.26 9.37 -0.93
C ILE A 75 29.33 8.58 0.36
N GLN A 76 30.10 7.52 0.36
CA GLN A 76 30.20 6.56 1.47
C GLN A 76 31.67 6.29 1.78
N HIS A 77 31.95 6.01 3.04
CA HIS A 77 33.26 5.60 3.52
C HIS A 77 33.01 4.51 4.54
N ASP A 78 33.39 3.28 4.21
CA ASP A 78 33.29 2.15 5.12
C ASP A 78 34.66 1.90 5.75
N ALA A 79 34.67 1.52 7.03
CA ALA A 79 35.89 1.26 7.77
C ALA A 79 36.75 0.21 7.07
N GLY A 80 38.00 0.58 6.75
CA GLY A 80 38.94 -0.28 6.04
C GLY A 80 38.83 -0.25 4.51
N GLU A 81 37.93 0.55 3.95
CA GLU A 81 37.83 0.81 2.51
C GLU A 81 38.19 2.26 2.17
N VAL A 82 38.52 2.52 0.91
CA VAL A 82 38.69 3.89 0.42
C VAL A 82 37.33 4.58 0.30
N PRO A 83 37.23 5.90 0.57
CA PRO A 83 35.99 6.63 0.34
C PRO A 83 35.55 6.50 -1.12
N ARG A 84 34.25 6.28 -1.35
CA ARG A 84 33.69 6.02 -2.67
C ARG A 84 32.51 6.93 -2.98
N VAL A 85 32.42 7.33 -4.24
CA VAL A 85 31.25 7.99 -4.83
C VAL A 85 30.46 6.93 -5.59
N GLU A 86 29.25 6.64 -5.15
CA GLU A 86 28.35 5.70 -5.79
C GLU A 86 27.24 6.45 -6.52
N ILE A 87 27.18 6.30 -7.84
CA ILE A 87 26.10 6.84 -8.65
C ILE A 87 25.07 5.75 -8.92
N GLY A 88 23.79 6.11 -8.92
CA GLY A 88 22.67 5.22 -9.22
C GLY A 88 21.86 5.72 -10.40
N ARG A 89 21.54 4.86 -11.36
CA ARG A 89 20.65 5.22 -12.49
C ARG A 89 19.17 5.10 -12.13
N VAL A 90 18.33 5.85 -12.84
CA VAL A 90 16.87 5.69 -12.82
C VAL A 90 16.55 4.22 -13.12
N ARG A 91 15.67 3.64 -12.30
CA ARG A 91 15.26 2.25 -12.43
C ARG A 91 14.50 2.09 -13.75
N GLY A 92 15.02 1.27 -14.66
CA GLY A 92 14.34 0.92 -15.91
C GLY A 92 13.22 -0.10 -15.72
N GLU A 93 12.58 -0.48 -16.81
CA GLU A 93 11.41 -1.38 -16.90
C GLU A 93 11.75 -2.87 -16.70
N ARG A 94 12.94 -3.18 -16.16
CA ARG A 94 13.39 -4.55 -15.97
C ARG A 94 12.91 -5.10 -14.63
N VAL A 95 12.53 -6.37 -14.63
CA VAL A 95 12.15 -7.10 -13.41
C VAL A 95 13.28 -7.09 -12.38
N ARG A 96 14.54 -7.29 -12.79
CA ARG A 96 15.71 -7.14 -11.89
C ARG A 96 16.21 -5.69 -11.86
N TRP A 97 15.42 -4.78 -11.32
CA TRP A 97 15.78 -3.36 -11.18
C TRP A 97 16.88 -3.08 -10.14
N PHE A 98 17.42 -4.08 -9.45
CA PHE A 98 18.61 -3.92 -8.59
C PHE A 98 19.92 -4.22 -9.32
N ALA A 99 19.89 -4.96 -10.44
CA ALA A 99 21.09 -5.43 -11.12
C ALA A 99 21.77 -4.36 -11.98
N GLY A 100 23.01 -4.00 -11.66
CA GLY A 100 23.80 -3.01 -12.43
C GLY A 100 23.20 -1.62 -12.37
N HIS A 101 22.57 -1.27 -11.24
CA HIS A 101 21.96 0.03 -11.03
C HIS A 101 22.90 1.06 -10.42
N THR A 102 24.02 0.60 -9.86
CA THR A 102 25.02 1.47 -9.27
C THR A 102 26.40 1.24 -9.86
N LEU A 103 27.19 2.32 -9.91
CA LEU A 103 28.60 2.33 -10.27
C LEU A 103 29.35 3.03 -9.15
N GLY A 104 30.38 2.36 -8.62
CA GLY A 104 31.26 2.93 -7.60
C GLY A 104 32.50 3.54 -8.23
N TYR A 105 32.91 4.69 -7.71
CA TYR A 105 34.14 5.40 -8.08
C TYR A 105 34.92 5.74 -6.83
N ASN A 106 36.24 5.73 -6.92
CA ASN A 106 37.09 6.20 -5.83
C ASN A 106 36.88 7.73 -5.64
N ALA A 107 36.60 8.18 -4.41
CA ALA A 107 36.30 9.57 -4.13
C ALA A 107 37.52 10.50 -4.17
N ASP A 108 38.73 9.94 -4.10
CA ASP A 108 39.99 10.70 -4.16
C ASP A 108 40.53 10.75 -5.60
N SER A 109 40.60 9.61 -6.28
CA SER A 109 41.18 9.52 -7.64
C SER A 109 40.17 9.66 -8.78
N GLY A 110 38.88 9.41 -8.53
CA GLY A 110 37.84 9.37 -9.57
C GLY A 110 37.85 8.10 -10.44
N GLU A 111 38.73 7.14 -10.16
CA GLU A 111 38.82 5.90 -10.92
C GLU A 111 37.62 4.97 -10.63
N PRO A 112 37.10 4.24 -11.65
CA PRO A 112 36.00 3.31 -11.45
C PRO A 112 36.43 2.15 -10.56
N LEU A 113 35.64 1.88 -9.53
CA LEU A 113 35.81 0.71 -8.67
C LEU A 113 35.29 -0.53 -9.38
N LYS A 114 35.81 -1.70 -8.98
CA LYS A 114 35.30 -2.97 -9.50
C LYS A 114 33.83 -3.11 -9.14
N PRO A 115 32.99 -3.60 -10.07
CA PRO A 115 31.60 -3.92 -9.76
C PRO A 115 31.53 -4.86 -8.57
N ALA A 116 30.51 -4.68 -7.72
CA ALA A 116 30.23 -5.63 -6.65
C ALA A 116 30.13 -7.07 -7.23
N PRO A 117 30.59 -8.08 -6.47
CA PRO A 117 30.55 -9.47 -6.92
C PRO A 117 29.13 -9.87 -7.31
N ASP A 118 29.02 -10.76 -8.30
CA ASP A 118 27.71 -11.21 -8.77
C ASP A 118 26.94 -11.89 -7.64
N GLN A 119 25.67 -11.55 -7.53
CA GLN A 119 24.82 -12.02 -6.44
C GLN A 119 24.49 -13.51 -6.62
N SER A 120 24.35 -14.21 -5.51
CA SER A 120 23.94 -15.63 -5.51
C SER A 120 22.57 -15.83 -6.17
N MET A 121 22.31 -17.03 -6.67
CA MET A 121 21.03 -17.37 -7.29
C MET A 121 19.84 -17.18 -6.34
N THR A 122 20.06 -17.38 -5.04
CA THR A 122 19.08 -17.14 -3.98
C THR A 122 18.68 -15.66 -3.91
N VAL A 123 19.66 -14.76 -3.86
CA VAL A 123 19.41 -13.31 -3.83
C VAL A 123 18.71 -12.85 -5.11
N LYS A 124 19.12 -13.37 -6.27
CA LYS A 124 18.48 -13.07 -7.56
C LYS A 124 17.01 -13.50 -7.58
N THR A 125 16.71 -14.68 -7.06
CA THR A 125 15.34 -15.22 -7.00
C THR A 125 14.48 -14.38 -6.05
N HIS A 126 15.01 -14.04 -4.88
CA HIS A 126 14.37 -13.15 -3.93
C HIS A 126 14.03 -11.79 -4.57
N GLN A 127 14.99 -11.14 -5.23
CA GLN A 127 14.76 -9.86 -5.93
C GLN A 127 13.69 -9.95 -7.02
N VAL A 128 13.63 -11.05 -7.77
CA VAL A 128 12.58 -11.26 -8.79
C VAL A 128 11.20 -11.35 -8.13
N LEU A 129 11.07 -12.10 -7.04
CA LEU A 129 9.82 -12.20 -6.30
C LEU A 129 9.38 -10.85 -5.73
N LEU A 130 10.31 -10.08 -5.16
CA LEU A 130 10.04 -8.71 -4.70
C LEU A 130 9.61 -7.81 -5.85
N ALA A 131 10.32 -7.82 -6.98
CA ALA A 131 10.00 -6.98 -8.12
C ALA A 131 8.66 -7.32 -8.76
N LEU A 132 8.32 -8.60 -8.85
CA LEU A 132 7.00 -9.06 -9.31
C LEU A 132 5.88 -8.63 -8.37
N HIS A 133 6.14 -8.58 -7.06
CA HIS A 133 5.16 -8.13 -6.07
C HIS A 133 4.96 -6.61 -6.10
N GLU A 134 6.05 -5.83 -6.11
CA GLU A 134 5.97 -4.37 -6.16
C GLU A 134 5.45 -3.84 -7.51
N GLY A 135 5.62 -4.62 -8.58
CA GLY A 135 5.21 -4.22 -9.92
C GLY A 135 5.96 -2.99 -10.47
N ARG A 136 7.11 -2.62 -9.90
CA ARG A 136 7.85 -1.40 -10.30
C ARG A 136 8.29 -1.40 -11.76
N PHE A 137 8.54 -2.58 -12.31
CA PHE A 137 8.89 -2.80 -13.72
C PHE A 137 7.72 -2.54 -14.68
N ALA A 138 6.48 -2.51 -14.19
CA ALA A 138 5.31 -2.40 -15.03
C ALA A 138 5.14 -0.98 -15.59
N GLU A 139 4.97 -0.91 -16.91
CA GLU A 139 4.47 0.27 -17.62
C GLU A 139 3.02 0.61 -17.22
N PRO A 140 2.51 1.82 -17.53
CA PRO A 140 1.20 2.27 -17.07
C PRO A 140 0.05 1.30 -17.33
N TRP A 141 -0.01 0.67 -18.51
CA TRP A 141 -1.08 -0.27 -18.83
C TRP A 141 -1.00 -1.58 -18.04
N LEU A 142 0.21 -2.09 -17.83
CA LEU A 142 0.42 -3.28 -17.01
C LEU A 142 0.11 -3.00 -15.53
N ARG A 143 0.40 -1.78 -15.03
CA ARG A 143 -0.02 -1.35 -13.69
C ARG A 143 -1.54 -1.35 -13.54
N TRP A 144 -2.28 -0.90 -14.55
CA TRP A 144 -3.74 -0.97 -14.56
C TRP A 144 -4.25 -2.42 -14.55
N LEU A 145 -3.63 -3.33 -15.31
CA LEU A 145 -3.99 -4.74 -15.27
C LEU A 145 -3.73 -5.37 -13.90
N TYR A 146 -2.60 -5.03 -13.25
CA TYR A 146 -2.29 -5.46 -11.89
C TYR A 146 -3.30 -4.90 -10.89
N PHE A 147 -3.64 -3.62 -10.99
CA PHE A 147 -4.64 -2.96 -10.15
C PHE A 147 -6.01 -3.62 -10.28
N LEU A 148 -6.51 -3.80 -11.51
CA LEU A 148 -7.80 -4.43 -11.76
C LEU A 148 -7.83 -5.90 -11.31
N SER A 149 -6.75 -6.65 -11.56
CA SER A 149 -6.63 -8.04 -11.07
C SER A 149 -6.65 -8.10 -9.54
N GLY A 150 -5.98 -7.15 -8.87
CA GLY A 150 -6.03 -6.99 -7.42
C GLY A 150 -7.45 -6.69 -6.92
N LEU A 151 -8.16 -5.78 -7.58
CA LEU A 151 -9.53 -5.42 -7.24
C LEU A 151 -10.50 -6.60 -7.45
N MET A 152 -10.34 -7.37 -8.53
CA MET A 152 -11.10 -8.60 -8.76
C MET A 152 -10.82 -9.65 -7.68
N GLY A 153 -9.55 -9.83 -7.29
CA GLY A 153 -9.17 -10.72 -6.20
C GLY A 153 -9.80 -10.31 -4.86
N ALA A 154 -9.77 -9.00 -4.54
CA ALA A 154 -10.44 -8.45 -3.36
C ALA A 154 -11.96 -8.66 -3.41
N GLY A 155 -12.58 -8.46 -4.58
CA GLY A 155 -14.00 -8.72 -4.80
C GLY A 155 -14.38 -10.19 -4.61
N MET A 156 -13.56 -11.12 -5.13
CA MET A 156 -13.76 -12.56 -4.93
C MET A 156 -13.73 -12.94 -3.44
N ILE A 157 -12.74 -12.44 -2.68
CA ILE A 157 -12.65 -12.69 -1.24
C ILE A 157 -13.84 -12.05 -0.51
N GLY A 158 -14.15 -10.78 -0.80
CA GLY A 158 -15.25 -10.05 -0.16
C GLY A 158 -16.61 -10.70 -0.40
N THR A 159 -16.90 -11.13 -1.63
CA THR A 159 -18.14 -11.85 -1.95
C THR A 159 -18.21 -13.20 -1.25
N GLY A 160 -17.11 -13.97 -1.18
CA GLY A 160 -17.05 -15.22 -0.41
C GLY A 160 -17.38 -15.01 1.07
N LEU A 161 -16.81 -13.99 1.70
CA LEU A 161 -17.09 -13.63 3.09
C LEU A 161 -18.57 -13.26 3.31
N VAL A 162 -19.14 -12.44 2.41
CA VAL A 162 -20.55 -12.04 2.50
C VAL A 162 -21.48 -13.25 2.32
N LEU A 163 -21.25 -14.10 1.32
CA LEU A 163 -22.05 -15.30 1.08
C LEU A 163 -22.01 -16.26 2.27
N TRP A 164 -20.83 -16.41 2.88
CA TRP A 164 -20.68 -17.20 4.10
C TRP A 164 -21.54 -16.65 5.24
N THR A 165 -21.53 -15.33 5.49
CA THR A 165 -22.38 -14.73 6.54
C THR A 165 -23.87 -14.90 6.26
N VAL A 166 -24.31 -14.77 5.01
CA VAL A 166 -25.72 -14.96 4.62
C VAL A 166 -26.16 -16.40 4.89
N LYS A 167 -25.36 -17.39 4.48
CA LYS A 167 -25.63 -18.81 4.76
C LYS A 167 -25.68 -19.08 6.26
N ARG A 168 -24.70 -18.57 7.00
CA ARG A 168 -24.56 -18.82 8.44
C ARG A 168 -25.66 -18.14 9.27
N ARG A 169 -26.14 -16.96 8.85
CA ARG A 169 -27.28 -16.27 9.45
C ARG A 169 -28.54 -17.13 9.43
N ARG A 170 -28.81 -17.87 8.36
CA ARG A 170 -29.97 -18.77 8.28
C ARG A 170 -29.89 -19.90 9.31
N THR A 171 -28.70 -20.48 9.50
CA THR A 171 -28.47 -21.54 10.49
C THR A 171 -28.59 -21.04 11.93
N HIS A 172 -28.02 -19.86 12.25
CA HIS A 172 -28.07 -19.33 13.62
C HIS A 172 -29.42 -18.74 14.04
N ARG A 173 -30.36 -18.50 13.10
CA ARG A 173 -31.77 -18.22 13.45
C ARG A 173 -32.40 -19.36 14.26
N VAL A 174 -31.88 -20.58 14.12
CA VAL A 174 -32.38 -21.78 14.80
C VAL A 174 -31.65 -22.05 16.13
N THR A 175 -30.35 -21.73 16.24
CA THR A 175 -29.49 -22.15 17.37
C THR A 175 -29.21 -21.06 18.43
N GLY A 176 -29.64 -19.81 18.21
CA GLY A 176 -29.63 -18.76 19.25
C GLY A 176 -28.29 -18.05 19.52
N TYR A 177 -27.14 -18.59 19.11
CA TYR A 177 -25.83 -17.95 19.33
C TYR A 177 -25.56 -16.83 18.30
N ARG A 178 -25.54 -15.57 18.76
CA ARG A 178 -25.56 -14.37 17.87
C ARG A 178 -24.27 -13.54 17.85
N PHE A 179 -23.42 -13.62 18.88
CA PHE A 179 -22.27 -12.72 19.02
C PHE A 179 -21.20 -12.94 17.95
N GLY A 180 -20.72 -14.18 17.77
CA GLY A 180 -19.66 -14.47 16.80
C GLY A 180 -20.05 -14.11 15.37
N LEU A 181 -21.30 -14.38 14.98
CA LEU A 181 -21.82 -13.96 13.68
C LEU A 181 -21.86 -12.44 13.54
N ARG A 182 -22.31 -11.73 14.59
CA ARG A 182 -22.36 -10.27 14.60
C ARG A 182 -20.97 -9.64 14.48
N LEU A 183 -19.98 -10.21 15.16
CA LEU A 183 -18.59 -9.78 15.06
C LEU A 183 -18.07 -9.94 13.62
N VAL A 184 -18.29 -11.09 12.98
CA VAL A 184 -17.87 -11.31 11.59
C VAL A 184 -18.60 -10.36 10.62
N GLU A 185 -19.88 -10.10 10.84
CA GLU A 185 -20.63 -9.14 10.03
C GLU A 185 -20.10 -7.70 10.15
N ALA A 186 -19.71 -7.29 11.36
CA ALA A 186 -19.10 -6.00 11.60
C ALA A 186 -17.70 -5.90 10.98
N LEU A 187 -16.86 -6.93 11.17
CA LEU A 187 -15.54 -7.02 10.54
C LEU A 187 -15.63 -6.97 9.01
N ASN A 188 -16.58 -7.68 8.41
CA ASN A 188 -16.77 -7.66 6.96
C ASN A 188 -17.15 -6.26 6.46
N ALA A 189 -18.09 -5.58 7.13
CA ALA A 189 -18.49 -4.22 6.75
C ALA A 189 -17.30 -3.23 6.90
N ALA A 190 -16.59 -3.32 8.01
CA ALA A 190 -15.43 -2.48 8.30
C ALA A 190 -14.28 -2.72 7.30
N THR A 191 -14.01 -3.95 6.92
CA THR A 191 -12.92 -4.26 5.97
C THR A 191 -13.31 -3.95 4.52
N ILE A 192 -14.56 -4.21 4.11
CA ILE A 192 -14.96 -4.06 2.70
C ILE A 192 -15.33 -2.61 2.36
N ALA A 193 -15.95 -1.86 3.29
CA ALA A 193 -16.33 -0.47 3.09
C ALA A 193 -15.51 0.51 3.96
N GLY A 194 -15.22 0.14 5.20
CA GLY A 194 -14.47 0.99 6.13
C GLY A 194 -13.00 1.18 5.76
N LEU A 195 -12.28 0.12 5.37
CA LEU A 195 -10.86 0.22 5.01
C LEU A 195 -10.65 1.15 3.79
N PRO A 196 -11.40 1.04 2.67
CA PRO A 196 -11.34 2.04 1.61
C PRO A 196 -11.64 3.46 2.08
N THR A 197 -12.56 3.64 3.03
CA THR A 197 -12.83 4.95 3.64
C THR A 197 -11.59 5.47 4.39
N GLY A 198 -10.90 4.61 5.15
CA GLY A 198 -9.64 4.96 5.81
C GLY A 198 -8.53 5.32 4.82
N ILE A 199 -8.44 4.62 3.68
CA ILE A 199 -7.51 4.96 2.59
C ILE A 199 -7.84 6.33 2.01
N ALA A 200 -9.12 6.65 1.76
CA ALA A 200 -9.52 7.98 1.35
C ALA A 200 -9.12 9.03 2.41
N ALA A 201 -9.37 8.75 3.69
CA ALA A 201 -9.00 9.64 4.79
C ALA A 201 -7.48 9.86 4.92
N TYR A 202 -6.65 8.87 4.57
CA TYR A 202 -5.20 9.04 4.45
C TYR A 202 -4.85 10.13 3.43
N PHE A 203 -5.48 10.11 2.25
CA PHE A 203 -5.27 11.15 1.23
C PHE A 203 -5.78 12.51 1.70
N TRP A 204 -6.88 12.56 2.45
CA TRP A 204 -7.34 13.80 3.08
C TRP A 204 -6.34 14.33 4.11
N ALA A 205 -5.80 13.47 4.96
CA ALA A 205 -4.80 13.83 5.97
C ALA A 205 -3.55 14.40 5.29
N ASN A 206 -3.07 13.77 4.22
CA ASN A 206 -1.94 14.27 3.45
C ASN A 206 -2.18 15.69 2.88
N ARG A 207 -3.44 16.08 2.67
CA ARG A 207 -3.81 17.38 2.12
C ARG A 207 -4.11 18.45 3.17
N LEU A 208 -4.70 18.04 4.30
CA LEU A 208 -5.24 18.94 5.32
C LEU A 208 -4.30 19.11 6.51
N LEU A 209 -3.39 18.17 6.77
CA LEU A 209 -2.44 18.31 7.86
C LEU A 209 -1.36 19.38 7.52
N PRO A 210 -1.01 20.26 8.46
CA PRO A 210 0.01 21.28 8.26
C PRO A 210 1.37 20.67 7.91
N VAL A 211 2.12 21.33 7.03
CA VAL A 211 3.40 20.80 6.54
C VAL A 211 4.45 20.72 7.64
N GLU A 212 4.41 21.67 8.57
CA GLU A 212 5.33 21.83 9.68
C GLU A 212 4.96 20.97 10.91
N MET A 213 3.90 20.16 10.80
CA MET A 213 3.46 19.30 11.89
C MET A 213 4.50 18.23 12.20
N ALA A 214 4.91 18.15 13.47
CA ALA A 214 5.79 17.09 13.94
C ALA A 214 5.14 15.71 13.74
N GLU A 215 5.93 14.73 13.31
CA GLU A 215 5.46 13.36 13.06
C GLU A 215 4.28 13.28 12.08
N ARG A 216 4.16 14.24 11.15
CA ARG A 216 3.06 14.31 10.18
C ARG A 216 2.84 12.99 9.44
N ALA A 217 3.92 12.35 8.97
CA ALA A 217 3.83 11.08 8.25
C ALA A 217 3.17 9.97 9.09
N ASN A 218 3.50 9.92 10.39
CA ASN A 218 2.86 8.99 11.33
C ASN A 218 1.39 9.35 11.55
N TRP A 219 1.05 10.64 11.60
CA TRP A 219 -0.34 11.09 11.69
C TRP A 219 -1.18 10.74 10.45
N GLU A 220 -0.61 10.85 9.24
CA GLU A 220 -1.29 10.41 8.02
C GLU A 220 -1.69 8.92 8.11
N ALA A 221 -0.77 8.07 8.56
CA ALA A 221 -1.03 6.65 8.80
C ALA A 221 -2.04 6.44 9.93
N ASN A 222 -1.93 7.18 11.04
CA ASN A 222 -2.85 7.07 12.17
C ASN A 222 -4.28 7.42 11.76
N VAL A 223 -4.50 8.44 10.93
CA VAL A 223 -5.84 8.82 10.43
C VAL A 223 -6.50 7.65 9.69
N LEU A 224 -5.75 6.91 8.87
CA LEU A 224 -6.27 5.71 8.21
C LEU A 224 -6.79 4.71 9.24
N PHE A 225 -5.97 4.36 10.24
CA PHE A 225 -6.32 3.36 11.25
C PHE A 225 -7.45 3.83 12.17
N LEU A 226 -7.49 5.13 12.51
CA LEU A 226 -8.56 5.73 13.30
C LEU A 226 -9.90 5.65 12.57
N ILE A 227 -9.97 6.09 11.30
CA ILE A 227 -11.20 6.04 10.51
C ILE A 227 -11.64 4.59 10.25
N TRP A 228 -10.68 3.68 10.01
CA TRP A 228 -11.01 2.27 9.84
C TRP A 228 -11.52 1.63 11.16
N GLY A 229 -10.89 1.96 12.29
CA GLY A 229 -11.32 1.54 13.63
C GLY A 229 -12.69 2.09 14.01
N GLU A 230 -12.96 3.36 13.71
CA GLU A 230 -14.27 3.98 13.87
C GLU A 230 -15.33 3.29 13.02
N ALA A 231 -15.02 2.94 11.77
CA ALA A 231 -15.92 2.17 10.91
C ALA A 231 -16.24 0.78 11.50
N LEU A 232 -15.28 0.13 12.17
CA LEU A 232 -15.50 -1.14 12.87
C LEU A 232 -16.40 -0.96 14.09
N ILE A 233 -16.10 0.01 14.95
CA ILE A 233 -16.92 0.35 16.12
C ILE A 233 -18.35 0.66 15.65
N TYR A 234 -18.48 1.49 14.62
CA TYR A 234 -19.76 1.84 14.02
C TYR A 234 -20.52 0.61 13.53
N ALA A 235 -19.89 -0.26 12.74
CA ALA A 235 -20.52 -1.48 12.23
C ALA A 235 -20.94 -2.44 13.35
N PHE A 236 -20.22 -2.45 14.47
CA PHE A 236 -20.51 -3.30 15.62
C PHE A 236 -21.77 -2.87 16.37
N PHE A 237 -21.97 -1.57 16.56
CA PHE A 237 -23.14 -1.02 17.27
C PHE A 237 -24.33 -0.73 16.34
N ARG A 238 -24.11 -0.51 15.05
CA ARG A 238 -25.16 -0.18 14.07
C ARG A 238 -25.74 -1.41 13.40
N HIS A 239 -27.06 -1.47 13.23
CA HIS A 239 -27.71 -2.59 12.54
C HIS A 239 -27.03 -2.93 11.21
N THR A 240 -26.66 -4.21 10.99
CA THR A 240 -25.76 -4.64 9.89
C THR A 240 -26.16 -4.02 8.56
N ARG A 241 -27.45 -4.07 8.20
CA ARG A 241 -27.90 -3.56 6.90
C ARG A 241 -27.70 -2.06 6.73
N LYS A 242 -27.93 -1.28 7.79
CA LYS A 242 -27.72 0.18 7.78
C LYS A 242 -26.24 0.52 7.75
N ALA A 243 -25.44 -0.16 8.56
CA ALA A 243 -23.99 0.03 8.61
C ALA A 243 -23.34 -0.12 7.22
N TRP A 244 -23.72 -1.16 6.46
CA TRP A 244 -23.22 -1.35 5.09
C TRP A 244 -23.57 -0.18 4.16
N VAL A 245 -24.83 0.27 4.16
CA VAL A 245 -25.26 1.38 3.30
C VAL A 245 -24.58 2.68 3.69
N GLU A 246 -24.54 2.99 4.98
CA GLU A 246 -23.97 4.23 5.51
C GLU A 246 -22.45 4.28 5.29
N LEU A 247 -21.71 3.19 5.52
CA LEU A 247 -20.26 3.13 5.26
C LEU A 247 -19.92 3.19 3.76
N LEU A 248 -20.73 2.59 2.89
CA LEU A 248 -20.51 2.70 1.44
C LEU A 248 -20.77 4.13 0.93
N TRP A 249 -21.76 4.83 1.49
CA TRP A 249 -21.97 6.25 1.19
C TRP A 249 -20.86 7.12 1.74
N LEU A 250 -20.35 6.82 2.94
CA LEU A 250 -19.20 7.50 3.51
C LEU A 250 -17.96 7.34 2.62
N ALA A 251 -17.65 6.12 2.20
CA ALA A 251 -16.58 5.86 1.23
C ALA A 251 -16.78 6.64 -0.06
N SER A 252 -17.99 6.60 -0.62
CA SER A 252 -18.33 7.33 -1.85
C SER A 252 -18.07 8.83 -1.72
N ALA A 253 -18.55 9.46 -0.64
CA ALA A 253 -18.32 10.87 -0.38
C ALA A 253 -16.84 11.19 -0.18
N ALA A 254 -16.13 10.36 0.60
CA ALA A 254 -14.70 10.56 0.86
C ALA A 254 -13.86 10.54 -0.43
N TYR A 255 -14.15 9.64 -1.36
CA TYR A 255 -13.48 9.57 -2.65
C TYR A 255 -13.94 10.68 -3.62
N ALA A 256 -15.23 10.99 -3.68
CA ALA A 256 -15.75 12.00 -4.60
C ALA A 256 -15.31 13.43 -4.25
N LEU A 257 -15.06 13.70 -2.96
CA LEU A 257 -14.61 15.01 -2.48
C LEU A 257 -13.09 15.21 -2.59
N LEU A 258 -12.30 14.16 -2.85
CA LEU A 258 -10.84 14.29 -2.96
C LEU A 258 -10.39 15.31 -4.03
N PRO A 259 -10.90 15.28 -5.27
CA PRO A 259 -10.55 16.28 -6.28
C PRO A 259 -10.99 17.70 -5.91
N LEU A 260 -12.08 17.84 -5.15
CA LEU A 260 -12.54 19.14 -4.67
C LEU A 260 -11.57 19.69 -3.61
N ILE A 261 -11.15 18.84 -2.66
CA ILE A 261 -10.15 19.22 -1.66
C ILE A 261 -8.84 19.56 -2.35
N ASN A 262 -8.45 18.79 -3.36
CA ASN A 262 -7.29 19.10 -4.20
C ASN A 262 -7.44 20.52 -4.79
N ALA A 263 -8.56 20.84 -5.43
CA ALA A 263 -8.83 22.18 -5.95
C ALA A 263 -8.80 23.31 -4.91
N MET A 264 -9.23 23.05 -3.68
CA MET A 264 -9.26 24.07 -2.62
C MET A 264 -7.91 24.32 -1.97
N THR A 265 -6.96 23.39 -2.10
CA THR A 265 -5.72 23.41 -1.33
C THR A 265 -4.49 23.58 -2.22
N THR A 266 -4.57 23.29 -3.52
CA THR A 266 -3.42 23.29 -4.47
C THR A 266 -3.79 23.92 -5.80
N ASP A 267 -2.78 24.52 -6.42
CA ASP A 267 -2.82 25.06 -7.79
C ASP A 267 -2.82 23.96 -8.87
N LYS A 268 -2.53 22.70 -8.50
CA LYS A 268 -2.50 21.52 -9.37
C LYS A 268 -3.78 20.68 -9.26
N HIS A 269 -4.90 21.30 -9.59
CA HIS A 269 -6.20 20.63 -9.63
C HIS A 269 -6.61 20.24 -11.05
N LEU A 270 -7.63 19.39 -11.21
CA LEU A 270 -8.06 18.84 -12.50
C LEU A 270 -8.24 19.89 -13.61
N GLY A 271 -8.82 21.05 -13.28
CA GLY A 271 -8.98 22.18 -14.22
C GLY A 271 -7.68 22.81 -14.75
N VAL A 272 -6.56 22.63 -14.04
CA VAL A 272 -5.21 23.11 -14.43
C VAL A 272 -4.39 21.97 -15.03
N THR A 273 -4.44 20.78 -14.43
CA THR A 273 -3.62 19.63 -14.86
C THR A 273 -4.07 19.05 -16.19
N LEU A 274 -5.37 19.11 -16.50
CA LEU A 274 -5.91 18.62 -17.77
C LEU A 274 -5.45 19.45 -18.99
N PRO A 275 -5.54 20.81 -18.99
CA PRO A 275 -4.95 21.63 -20.05
C PRO A 275 -3.43 21.52 -20.12
N ALA A 276 -2.75 21.32 -18.98
CA ALA A 276 -1.30 21.20 -18.91
C ALA A 276 -0.77 19.84 -19.39
N GLY A 277 -1.64 18.85 -19.63
CA GLY A 277 -1.24 17.51 -20.07
C GLY A 277 -0.56 16.66 -18.99
N ASP A 278 -0.75 16.99 -17.70
CA ASP A 278 -0.21 16.20 -16.59
C ASP A 278 -1.10 14.98 -16.30
N TRP A 279 -0.98 13.97 -17.18
CA TRP A 279 -1.80 12.77 -17.17
C TRP A 279 -1.69 11.94 -15.87
N ALA A 280 -0.60 12.09 -15.12
CA ALA A 280 -0.44 11.40 -13.84
C ALA A 280 -1.44 11.93 -12.80
N LEU A 281 -1.51 13.26 -12.64
CA LEU A 281 -2.44 13.90 -11.70
C LEU A 281 -3.89 13.82 -12.18
N VAL A 282 -4.13 14.00 -13.48
CA VAL A 282 -5.46 13.80 -14.08
C VAL A 282 -5.95 12.37 -13.85
N GLY A 283 -5.09 11.38 -14.09
CA GLY A 283 -5.41 9.97 -13.88
C GLY A 283 -5.79 9.68 -12.42
N PHE A 284 -5.07 10.27 -11.47
CA PHE A 284 -5.40 10.14 -10.04
C PHE A 284 -6.80 10.70 -9.72
N ASP A 285 -7.07 11.96 -10.08
CA ASP A 285 -8.35 12.63 -9.80
C ASP A 285 -9.53 11.87 -10.43
N LEU A 286 -9.40 11.45 -11.69
CA LEU A 286 -10.41 10.64 -12.37
C LEU A 286 -10.64 9.29 -11.69
N THR A 287 -9.58 8.64 -11.22
CA THR A 287 -9.68 7.36 -10.50
C THR A 287 -10.45 7.53 -9.20
N MET A 288 -10.19 8.60 -8.44
CA MET A 288 -10.92 8.89 -7.21
C MET A 288 -12.42 9.11 -7.49
N LEU A 289 -12.77 9.85 -8.54
CA LEU A 289 -14.17 10.03 -8.96
C LEU A 289 -14.83 8.70 -9.36
N VAL A 290 -14.15 7.89 -10.16
CA VAL A 290 -14.66 6.56 -10.59
C VAL A 290 -14.88 5.65 -9.39
N LEU A 291 -13.95 5.61 -8.42
CA LEU A 291 -14.13 4.86 -7.18
C LEU A 291 -15.31 5.40 -6.36
N GLY A 292 -15.43 6.73 -6.23
CA GLY A 292 -16.56 7.37 -5.56
C GLY A 292 -17.92 6.97 -6.16
N LEU A 293 -18.01 6.96 -7.50
CA LEU A 293 -19.20 6.50 -8.23
C LEU A 293 -19.44 4.99 -8.05
N ALA A 294 -18.39 4.17 -8.06
CA ALA A 294 -18.51 2.74 -7.82
C ALA A 294 -19.05 2.44 -6.41
N PHE A 295 -18.58 3.16 -5.38
CA PHE A 295 -19.10 3.06 -4.02
C PHE A 295 -20.55 3.54 -3.92
N ALA A 296 -20.92 4.64 -4.58
CA ALA A 296 -22.31 5.10 -4.65
C ALA A 296 -23.23 4.04 -5.28
N TYR A 297 -22.80 3.47 -6.41
CA TYR A 297 -23.54 2.41 -7.09
C TYR A 297 -23.73 1.18 -6.19
N MET A 298 -22.67 0.74 -5.50
CA MET A 298 -22.75 -0.34 -4.52
C MET A 298 -23.72 0.01 -3.37
N ALA A 299 -23.66 1.23 -2.82
CA ALA A 299 -24.55 1.68 -1.76
C ALA A 299 -26.03 1.64 -2.19
N ILE A 300 -26.33 2.13 -3.39
CA ILE A 300 -27.68 2.11 -3.97
C ILE A 300 -28.17 0.67 -4.16
N LYS A 301 -27.33 -0.20 -4.73
CA LYS A 301 -27.72 -1.59 -4.99
C LYS A 301 -27.94 -2.36 -3.68
N VAL A 302 -27.05 -2.21 -2.70
CA VAL A 302 -27.19 -2.84 -1.37
C VAL A 302 -28.42 -2.30 -0.65
N LYS A 303 -28.66 -0.98 -0.66
CA LYS A 303 -29.88 -0.37 -0.11
C LYS A 303 -31.13 -0.99 -0.72
N ARG A 304 -31.22 -1.07 -2.05
CA ARG A 304 -32.38 -1.62 -2.75
C ARG A 304 -32.64 -3.09 -2.38
N ILE A 305 -31.59 -3.92 -2.34
CA ILE A 305 -31.74 -5.35 -2.04
C ILE A 305 -32.07 -5.55 -0.54
N TRP A 306 -31.33 -4.92 0.37
CA TRP A 306 -31.41 -5.26 1.78
C TRP A 306 -32.51 -4.52 2.55
N LEU A 307 -32.81 -3.27 2.17
CA LEU A 307 -33.88 -2.48 2.78
C LEU A 307 -35.20 -2.63 2.01
N GLY A 308 -35.16 -2.84 0.69
CA GLY A 308 -36.34 -3.19 -0.10
C GLY A 308 -36.95 -4.52 0.33
N SER A 309 -36.14 -5.57 0.50
CA SER A 309 -36.63 -6.86 1.02
C SER A 309 -37.13 -6.79 2.47
N ALA A 310 -36.66 -5.83 3.28
CA ALA A 310 -37.17 -5.63 4.64
C ALA A 310 -38.56 -5.00 4.65
N ALA A 311 -38.80 -4.03 3.79
CA ALA A 311 -40.11 -3.40 3.62
C ALA A 311 -41.13 -4.40 3.08
N GLN A 312 -40.71 -5.25 2.13
CA GLN A 312 -41.58 -6.27 1.57
C GLN A 312 -41.90 -7.40 2.58
N GLU A 313 -40.94 -7.84 3.40
CA GLU A 313 -41.22 -8.78 4.52
C GLU A 313 -42.20 -8.20 5.55
N LEU A 314 -42.21 -6.86 5.75
CA LEU A 314 -43.14 -6.17 6.66
C LEU A 314 -44.54 -6.04 6.05
N ASP A 315 -44.64 -5.73 4.75
CA ASP A 315 -45.91 -5.66 4.02
C ASP A 315 -46.56 -7.04 3.84
N ASP A 316 -45.76 -8.09 3.60
CA ASP A 316 -46.25 -9.46 3.41
C ASP A 316 -46.68 -10.13 4.73
N ASN A 317 -46.27 -9.61 5.90
CA ASN A 317 -46.67 -10.17 7.21
C ASN A 317 -46.87 -9.10 8.30
N PRO A 318 -47.96 -8.32 8.25
CA PRO A 318 -48.24 -7.24 9.20
C PRO A 318 -48.48 -7.71 10.65
N ARG A 319 -48.66 -9.02 10.88
CA ARG A 319 -48.87 -9.60 12.23
C ARG A 319 -47.63 -9.57 13.13
N ALA A 320 -46.45 -9.28 12.60
CA ALA A 320 -45.22 -9.13 13.40
C ALA A 320 -45.27 -7.94 14.39
N LEU A 321 -46.23 -7.01 14.24
CA LEU A 321 -46.47 -5.91 15.19
C LEU A 321 -47.47 -6.26 16.31
N ALA A 322 -48.21 -7.38 16.20
CA ALA A 322 -49.28 -7.73 17.14
C ALA A 322 -48.87 -8.80 18.19
N GLY A 323 -47.62 -9.27 18.17
CA GLY A 323 -47.12 -10.30 19.09
C GLY A 323 -46.66 -9.74 20.44
N GLY A 324 -47.48 -8.92 21.07
CA GLY A 324 -47.23 -8.25 22.34
C GLY A 324 -48.43 -8.30 23.28
N SER A 325 -49.06 -9.46 23.42
CA SER A 325 -49.86 -9.88 24.58
C SER A 325 -50.51 -11.22 24.24
N GLU A 326 -49.97 -12.32 24.79
CA GLU A 326 -50.68 -13.38 25.52
C GLU A 326 -49.63 -14.14 26.34
#